data_AF-A0A1I8N5M4-F1
#
_entry.id   AF-A0A1I8N5M4-F1
#
_cell.length_a   1.000
_cell.length_b   1.000
_cell.length_c   1.000
_cell.angle_alpha   90.00
_cell.angle_beta   90.00
_cell.angle_gamma   90.00
#
_symmetry.space_group_name_H-M   'P 1'
#
loop_
_entity.id
_entity.type
_entity.pdbx_description
1 polymer ?
#
loop_
_entity_poly.entity_id
_entity_poly.type
_entity_poly.pdbx_seq_one_letter_code
_entity_poly.pdbx_strand_id
1 'polypeptide(L)'
;MLKIKRIGFSLLLLLMVQNIYSLRPFRVIWLKANCTNMLPSYVTHFTCPIEKLSKNRGNYMDIQLRFSQDVGKVLLEIRVHMPGSNAKDMDLWKFRANGCAVPRNTSVSRNPMVTAMLRTLLQTGNFPDACPLKKDFNYSVNHFALNPDFFPGFTPDMNISATFDLYNGKLHLLSANHFALNPDFFPGFTPDMNISATFDLYNGKLHLLAAEVEAAIRDFDILFNYSNCTTMSHEYVKDFGCPLLAEPRNRGNYLTAYMTLSKDVHKMLLEFRIQVLTTTNATGFATDLLKFRIDGCHVDNYKAPNPIVESMLKKFRSSGNFNGCPLKANFNYTIKYFALNPDYFPPITPEMTFSAIMNMYSEK
;
A
#
# COMPACT_ATOMS: atom_id res chain seq x y z
N MET A 1 36.97 -35.04 0.81
CA MET A 1 35.74 -34.75 1.60
C MET A 1 35.81 -33.30 2.09
N LEU A 2 34.68 -32.60 2.26
CA LEU A 2 34.50 -31.16 2.58
C LEU A 2 34.54 -30.15 1.41
N LYS A 3 33.49 -30.12 0.57
CA LYS A 3 33.04 -28.89 -0.11
C LYS A 3 31.51 -28.66 -0.13
N ILE A 4 30.73 -29.58 0.45
CA ILE A 4 29.25 -29.58 0.33
C ILE A 4 28.52 -28.80 1.45
N LYS A 5 29.19 -28.45 2.57
CA LYS A 5 28.53 -27.81 3.73
C LYS A 5 28.30 -26.29 3.63
N ARG A 6 28.98 -25.55 2.74
CA ARG A 6 28.87 -24.07 2.69
C ARG A 6 27.64 -23.57 1.91
N ILE A 7 27.17 -24.32 0.92
CA ILE A 7 26.03 -23.91 0.09
C ILE A 7 24.71 -24.04 0.86
N GLY A 8 24.56 -25.08 1.70
CA GLY A 8 23.35 -25.29 2.50
C GLY A 8 23.10 -24.20 3.54
N PHE A 9 24.14 -23.67 4.19
CA PHE A 9 23.99 -22.64 5.21
C PHE A 9 23.62 -21.27 4.61
N SER A 10 24.20 -20.91 3.46
CA SER A 10 23.81 -19.68 2.74
C SER A 10 22.40 -19.75 2.16
N LEU A 11 21.96 -20.93 1.67
CA LEU A 11 20.59 -21.12 1.18
C LEU A 11 19.57 -21.04 2.33
N LEU A 12 19.90 -21.63 3.48
CA LEU A 12 19.06 -21.55 4.68
C LEU A 12 18.97 -20.12 5.22
N LEU A 13 20.07 -19.36 5.18
CA LEU A 13 20.07 -17.95 5.57
C LEU A 13 19.24 -17.09 4.61
N LEU A 14 19.31 -17.33 3.30
CA LEU A 14 18.48 -16.65 2.30
C LEU A 14 16.99 -16.97 2.48
N LEU A 15 16.64 -18.21 2.80
CA LEU A 15 15.26 -18.61 3.12
C LEU A 15 14.77 -17.97 4.43
N MET A 16 15.65 -17.82 5.44
CA MET A 16 15.30 -17.17 6.71
C MET A 16 15.16 -15.65 6.56
N VAL A 17 15.97 -15.00 5.71
CA VAL A 17 15.91 -13.55 5.46
C VAL A 17 14.68 -13.16 4.64
N GLN A 18 14.20 -14.00 3.71
CA GLN A 18 12.95 -13.75 2.97
C GLN A 18 11.71 -13.78 3.89
N ASN A 19 11.75 -14.56 4.97
CA ASN A 19 10.62 -14.72 5.88
C ASN A 19 10.45 -13.57 6.90
N ILE A 20 11.46 -12.70 7.08
CA ILE A 20 11.35 -11.54 7.99
C ILE A 20 10.54 -10.39 7.35
N TYR A 21 10.33 -10.41 6.02
CA TYR A 21 9.67 -9.31 5.29
C TYR A 21 8.13 -9.38 5.19
N SER A 22 7.46 -10.28 5.91
CA SER A 22 6.01 -10.45 5.74
C SER A 22 5.22 -10.71 7.03
N LEU A 23 5.62 -10.14 8.17
CA LEU A 23 4.65 -9.96 9.26
C LEU A 23 3.88 -8.66 8.97
N ARG A 24 2.66 -8.80 8.46
CA ARG A 24 1.71 -7.69 8.30
C ARG A 24 1.05 -7.45 9.66
N PRO A 25 1.33 -6.33 10.35
CA PRO A 25 0.79 -6.07 11.70
C PRO A 25 -0.69 -5.65 11.66
N PHE A 26 -1.41 -5.94 10.58
CA PHE A 26 -2.79 -5.53 10.37
C PHE A 26 -3.66 -6.66 9.83
N ARG A 27 -4.96 -6.63 10.15
CA ARG A 27 -5.98 -7.48 9.52
C ARG A 27 -6.74 -6.67 8.48
N VAL A 28 -7.43 -7.32 7.55
CA VAL A 28 -8.39 -6.64 6.67
C VAL A 28 -9.80 -7.13 7.02
N ILE A 29 -10.71 -6.21 7.30
CA ILE A 29 -12.12 -6.51 7.64
C ILE A 29 -13.08 -5.68 6.80
N TRP A 30 -14.21 -6.27 6.42
CA TRP A 30 -15.30 -5.58 5.75
C TRP A 30 -16.15 -4.80 6.76
N LEU A 31 -16.26 -3.47 6.62
CA LEU A 31 -17.10 -2.67 7.52
C LEU A 31 -18.52 -2.51 6.99
N LYS A 32 -18.64 -2.33 5.68
CA LYS A 32 -19.91 -2.08 4.99
C LYS A 32 -19.85 -2.62 3.56
N ALA A 33 -21.00 -3.01 3.02
CA ALA A 33 -21.16 -3.39 1.63
C ALA A 33 -22.57 -2.96 1.18
N ASN A 34 -22.65 -2.22 0.08
CA ASN A 34 -23.92 -1.86 -0.54
C ASN A 34 -23.97 -2.48 -1.94
N CYS A 35 -24.81 -3.50 -2.12
CA CYS A 35 -25.04 -4.12 -3.43
C CYS A 35 -26.29 -3.54 -4.10
N THR A 36 -26.08 -2.89 -5.24
CA THR A 36 -27.13 -2.24 -6.00
C THR A 36 -27.29 -2.93 -7.36
N ASN A 37 -28.53 -3.33 -7.65
CA ASN A 37 -28.91 -3.79 -8.97
C ASN A 37 -29.16 -2.57 -9.88
N MET A 38 -28.27 -2.34 -10.83
CA MET A 38 -28.34 -1.18 -11.73
C MET A 38 -29.31 -1.40 -12.89
N LEU A 39 -29.56 -2.67 -13.24
CA LEU A 39 -30.46 -3.04 -14.33
C LEU A 39 -31.32 -4.26 -13.95
N PRO A 40 -32.46 -4.03 -13.26
CA PRO A 40 -33.35 -5.11 -12.81
C PRO A 40 -33.93 -5.98 -13.93
N SER A 41 -33.94 -5.48 -15.17
CA SER A 41 -34.35 -6.27 -16.34
C SER A 41 -33.33 -7.34 -16.76
N TYR A 42 -32.09 -7.25 -16.29
CA TYR A 42 -30.99 -8.20 -16.55
C TYR A 42 -30.59 -9.01 -15.32
N VAL A 43 -30.78 -8.46 -14.13
CA VAL A 43 -30.41 -9.12 -12.87
C VAL A 43 -31.64 -9.24 -12.00
N THR A 44 -31.97 -10.46 -11.60
CA THR A 44 -33.17 -10.76 -10.78
C THR A 44 -32.84 -10.86 -9.30
N HIS A 45 -31.60 -11.21 -8.97
CA HIS A 45 -31.14 -11.34 -7.59
C HIS A 45 -29.70 -10.86 -7.49
N PHE A 46 -29.42 -9.97 -6.54
CA PHE A 46 -28.06 -9.54 -6.22
C PHE A 46 -27.97 -9.16 -4.75
N THR A 47 -27.18 -9.89 -3.97
CA THR A 47 -26.98 -9.63 -2.54
C THR A 47 -25.51 -9.77 -2.19
N CYS A 48 -25.06 -9.01 -1.19
CA CYS A 48 -23.73 -9.18 -0.61
C CYS A 48 -23.69 -9.00 0.92
N PRO A 49 -24.19 -9.99 1.68
CA PRO A 49 -24.11 -9.91 3.14
C PRO A 49 -22.67 -10.00 3.63
N ILE A 50 -22.39 -9.31 4.73
CA ILE A 50 -21.15 -9.45 5.49
C ILE A 50 -21.44 -10.31 6.72
N GLU A 51 -20.68 -11.39 6.88
CA GLU A 51 -20.83 -12.32 8.00
C GLU A 51 -19.58 -12.29 8.88
N LYS A 52 -19.78 -12.17 10.20
CA LYS A 52 -18.69 -12.14 11.18
C LYS A 52 -18.34 -13.56 11.61
N LEU A 53 -17.04 -13.88 11.59
CA LEU A 53 -16.54 -15.14 12.13
C LEU A 53 -16.49 -15.09 13.65
N SER A 54 -16.85 -16.20 14.31
CA SER A 54 -16.70 -16.37 15.75
C SER A 54 -15.23 -16.19 16.18
N LYS A 55 -15.01 -15.66 17.40
CA LYS A 55 -13.69 -15.53 18.06
C LYS A 55 -12.70 -14.57 17.38
N ASN A 56 -13.14 -13.37 17.00
CA ASN A 56 -12.29 -12.31 16.44
C ASN A 56 -11.47 -12.72 15.18
N ARG A 57 -11.90 -13.76 14.46
CA ARG A 57 -11.22 -14.27 13.25
C ARG A 57 -11.48 -13.42 11.99
N GLY A 58 -12.06 -12.23 12.15
CA GLY A 58 -12.42 -11.33 11.06
C GLY A 58 -13.84 -11.56 10.55
N ASN A 59 -14.08 -11.21 9.29
CA ASN A 59 -15.35 -11.40 8.62
C ASN A 59 -15.12 -11.66 7.13
N TYR A 60 -16.15 -12.18 6.48
CA TYR A 60 -16.17 -12.42 5.05
C TYR A 60 -17.45 -11.85 4.45
N MET A 61 -17.47 -11.83 3.13
CA MET A 61 -18.63 -11.44 2.35
C MET A 61 -19.04 -12.60 1.48
N ASP A 62 -20.35 -12.85 1.44
CA ASP A 62 -20.92 -13.71 0.42
C ASP A 62 -21.52 -12.83 -0.67
N ILE A 63 -21.51 -13.30 -1.91
CA ILE A 63 -22.14 -12.61 -3.04
C ILE A 63 -23.05 -13.60 -3.72
N GLN A 64 -24.32 -13.26 -3.90
CA GLN A 64 -25.27 -14.07 -4.65
C GLN A 64 -25.79 -13.27 -5.84
N LEU A 65 -25.87 -13.92 -7.00
CA LEU A 65 -26.21 -13.28 -8.25
C LEU A 65 -27.02 -14.21 -9.16
N ARG A 66 -28.12 -13.70 -9.72
CA ARG A 66 -28.90 -14.39 -10.74
C ARG A 66 -29.31 -13.45 -11.87
N PHE A 67 -29.02 -13.85 -13.11
CA PHE A 67 -29.40 -13.10 -14.30
C PHE A 67 -30.74 -13.57 -14.87
N SER A 68 -31.53 -12.67 -15.45
CA SER A 68 -32.74 -13.01 -16.23
C SER A 68 -32.43 -13.42 -17.67
N GLN A 69 -31.21 -13.13 -18.15
CA GLN A 69 -30.78 -13.32 -19.54
C GLN A 69 -29.33 -13.80 -19.60
N ASP A 70 -28.96 -14.48 -20.68
CA ASP A 70 -27.58 -14.92 -20.90
C ASP A 70 -26.66 -13.69 -21.08
N VAL A 71 -25.57 -13.63 -20.31
CA VAL A 71 -24.59 -12.54 -20.36
C VAL A 71 -23.36 -13.02 -21.14
N GLY A 72 -23.27 -12.60 -22.40
CA GLY A 72 -22.21 -13.04 -23.32
C GLY A 72 -20.89 -12.27 -23.20
N LYS A 73 -20.90 -11.07 -22.59
CA LYS A 73 -19.69 -10.25 -22.38
C LYS A 73 -19.71 -9.72 -20.95
N VAL A 74 -18.58 -9.82 -20.28
CA VAL A 74 -18.42 -9.32 -18.92
C VAL A 74 -17.20 -8.41 -18.89
N LEU A 75 -17.42 -7.14 -18.57
CA LEU A 75 -16.35 -6.21 -18.20
C LEU A 75 -16.49 -5.94 -16.70
N LEU A 76 -15.45 -6.32 -15.96
CA LEU A 76 -15.31 -6.01 -14.55
C LEU A 76 -14.53 -4.71 -14.42
N GLU A 77 -15.08 -3.75 -13.69
CA GLU A 77 -14.37 -2.54 -13.30
C GLU A 77 -14.25 -2.49 -11.79
N ILE A 78 -13.03 -2.33 -11.31
CA ILE A 78 -12.70 -2.18 -9.90
C ILE A 78 -12.15 -0.78 -9.71
N ARG A 79 -12.73 -0.01 -8.79
CA ARG A 79 -12.10 1.23 -8.32
C ARG A 79 -11.87 1.14 -6.83
N VAL A 80 -10.70 1.60 -6.41
CA VAL A 80 -10.37 1.73 -4.99
C VAL A 80 -10.20 3.20 -4.71
N HIS A 81 -10.89 3.66 -3.68
CA HIS A 81 -10.89 5.04 -3.26
C HIS A 81 -10.30 5.19 -1.87
N MET A 82 -9.64 6.33 -1.66
CA MET A 82 -9.20 6.77 -0.36
C MET A 82 -10.04 7.95 0.12
N PRO A 83 -10.30 8.05 1.44
CA PRO A 83 -11.02 9.17 2.01
C PRO A 83 -10.25 10.47 1.75
N GLY A 84 -10.89 11.40 1.04
CA GLY A 84 -10.36 12.73 0.77
C GLY A 84 -10.73 13.75 1.85
N SER A 85 -10.03 14.88 1.88
CA SER A 85 -10.20 15.94 2.89
C SER A 85 -11.56 16.66 2.86
N ASN A 86 -12.35 16.52 1.79
CA ASN A 86 -13.63 17.22 1.58
C ASN A 86 -14.83 16.28 1.36
N ALA A 87 -14.85 15.10 1.99
CA ALA A 87 -15.90 14.08 1.85
C ALA A 87 -16.12 13.57 0.40
N LYS A 88 -15.19 13.88 -0.51
CA LYS A 88 -15.07 13.26 -1.82
C LYS A 88 -13.91 12.29 -1.76
N ASP A 89 -14.25 11.01 -1.82
CA ASP A 89 -13.29 9.93 -1.99
C ASP A 89 -12.47 10.17 -3.26
N MET A 90 -11.17 9.90 -3.18
CA MET A 90 -10.23 10.03 -4.29
C MET A 90 -9.95 8.65 -4.88
N ASP A 91 -10.10 8.49 -6.20
CA ASP A 91 -9.68 7.27 -6.90
C ASP A 91 -8.17 7.06 -6.69
N LEU A 92 -7.79 6.04 -5.91
CA LEU A 92 -6.39 5.61 -5.76
C LEU A 92 -5.96 4.78 -6.97
N TRP A 93 -6.82 3.89 -7.44
CA TRP A 93 -6.60 3.15 -8.68
C TRP A 93 -7.90 2.65 -9.29
N LYS A 94 -7.90 2.54 -10.61
CA LYS A 94 -8.99 2.00 -11.42
C LYS A 94 -8.46 0.88 -12.30
N PHE A 95 -9.11 -0.27 -12.24
CA PHE A 95 -8.76 -1.45 -13.00
C PHE A 95 -9.95 -1.96 -13.80
N ARG A 96 -9.67 -2.50 -14.99
CA ARG A 96 -10.67 -3.13 -15.87
C ARG A 96 -10.16 -4.49 -16.34
N ALA A 97 -11.00 -5.51 -16.25
CA ALA A 97 -10.73 -6.83 -16.82
C ALA A 97 -11.92 -7.34 -17.63
N ASN A 98 -11.61 -8.10 -18.68
CA ASN A 98 -12.60 -8.93 -19.35
C ASN A 98 -12.89 -10.15 -18.47
N GLY A 99 -14.02 -10.13 -17.76
CA GLY A 99 -14.45 -11.21 -16.86
C GLY A 99 -14.63 -12.56 -17.54
N CYS A 100 -14.81 -12.59 -18.87
CA CYS A 100 -14.93 -13.83 -19.66
C CYS A 100 -13.57 -14.44 -20.06
N ALA A 101 -12.46 -13.75 -19.80
CA ALA A 101 -11.12 -14.14 -20.22
C ALA A 101 -10.10 -13.98 -19.09
N VAL A 102 -10.54 -14.12 -17.84
CA VAL A 102 -9.65 -14.09 -16.67
C VAL A 102 -9.23 -15.52 -16.33
N PRO A 103 -7.97 -15.91 -16.57
CA PRO A 103 -7.55 -17.26 -16.26
C PRO A 103 -7.37 -17.40 -14.73
N ARG A 104 -7.89 -18.48 -14.13
CA ARG A 104 -7.89 -18.66 -12.66
C ARG A 104 -6.48 -18.69 -12.04
N ASN A 105 -5.48 -19.11 -12.82
CA ASN A 105 -4.14 -19.42 -12.31
C ASN A 105 -3.02 -18.50 -12.83
N THR A 106 -3.33 -17.44 -13.58
CA THR A 106 -2.30 -16.51 -14.10
C THR A 106 -2.47 -15.11 -13.53
N SER A 107 -1.38 -14.34 -13.58
CA SER A 107 -1.39 -12.91 -13.23
C SER A 107 -2.26 -12.12 -14.21
N VAL A 108 -3.36 -11.57 -13.72
CA VAL A 108 -4.37 -10.82 -14.52
C VAL A 108 -3.96 -9.35 -14.66
N SER A 109 -3.17 -8.87 -13.70
CA SER A 109 -2.67 -7.50 -13.61
C SER A 109 -1.25 -7.50 -13.07
N ARG A 110 -0.46 -6.51 -13.47
CA ARG A 110 0.82 -6.19 -12.81
C ARG A 110 0.62 -5.78 -11.34
N ASN A 111 -0.60 -5.38 -10.96
CA ASN A 111 -0.95 -5.12 -9.57
C ASN A 111 -1.29 -6.45 -8.84
N PRO A 112 -0.49 -6.89 -7.87
CA PRO A 112 -0.70 -8.14 -7.13
C PRO A 112 -1.98 -8.10 -6.29
N MET A 113 -2.39 -6.93 -5.79
CA MET A 113 -3.66 -6.79 -5.04
C MET A 113 -4.85 -7.06 -5.97
N VAL A 114 -4.84 -6.51 -7.19
CA VAL A 114 -5.86 -6.78 -8.22
C VAL A 114 -5.91 -8.26 -8.57
N THR A 115 -4.74 -8.82 -8.89
CA THR A 115 -4.61 -10.22 -9.28
C THR A 115 -5.11 -11.13 -8.16
N ALA A 116 -4.73 -10.85 -6.91
CA ALA A 116 -5.15 -11.62 -5.76
C ALA A 116 -6.65 -11.50 -5.48
N MET A 117 -7.20 -10.29 -5.60
CA MET A 117 -8.62 -10.04 -5.38
C MET A 117 -9.49 -10.76 -6.43
N LEU A 118 -9.14 -10.66 -7.72
CA LEU A 118 -9.83 -11.37 -8.80
C LEU A 118 -9.67 -12.88 -8.68
N ARG A 119 -8.46 -13.36 -8.35
CA ARG A 119 -8.20 -14.78 -8.13
C ARG A 119 -9.06 -15.32 -7.00
N THR A 120 -9.11 -14.62 -5.87
CA THR A 120 -9.92 -15.02 -4.71
C THR A 120 -11.40 -15.08 -5.10
N LEU A 121 -11.91 -14.05 -5.79
CA LEU A 121 -13.30 -14.01 -6.27
C LEU A 121 -13.64 -15.18 -7.21
N LEU A 122 -12.73 -15.54 -8.12
CA LEU A 122 -12.93 -16.64 -9.06
C LEU A 122 -12.72 -18.02 -8.42
N GLN A 123 -11.88 -18.13 -7.38
CA GLN A 123 -11.64 -19.38 -6.67
C GLN A 123 -12.77 -19.73 -5.71
N THR A 124 -13.36 -18.73 -5.04
CA THR A 124 -14.47 -18.95 -4.12
C THR A 124 -15.84 -18.81 -4.79
N GLY A 125 -15.86 -18.44 -6.07
CA GLY A 125 -17.04 -18.31 -6.91
C GLY A 125 -17.30 -19.53 -7.80
N ASN A 126 -18.58 -19.79 -8.09
CA ASN A 126 -18.99 -20.84 -9.04
C ASN A 126 -19.15 -20.33 -10.50
N PHE A 127 -18.44 -19.26 -10.86
CA PHE A 127 -18.46 -18.72 -12.22
C PHE A 127 -17.78 -19.68 -13.22
N PRO A 128 -18.29 -19.83 -14.45
CA PRO A 128 -17.61 -20.60 -15.49
C PRO A 128 -16.34 -19.88 -15.98
N ASP A 129 -15.39 -20.65 -16.53
CA ASP A 129 -14.13 -20.11 -17.07
C ASP A 129 -14.33 -19.28 -18.34
N ALA A 130 -15.45 -19.50 -19.03
CA ALA A 130 -15.81 -18.78 -20.24
C ALA A 130 -17.28 -18.35 -20.19
N CYS A 131 -17.56 -17.24 -20.85
CA CYS A 131 -18.91 -16.79 -21.11
C CYS A 131 -19.58 -17.66 -22.18
N PRO A 132 -20.93 -17.72 -22.23
CA PRO A 132 -21.88 -16.86 -21.52
C PRO A 132 -22.18 -17.29 -20.08
N LEU A 133 -22.39 -16.32 -19.19
CA LEU A 133 -23.06 -16.57 -17.92
C LEU A 133 -24.55 -16.83 -18.22
N LYS A 134 -25.02 -18.04 -17.92
CA LYS A 134 -26.39 -18.49 -18.15
C LYS A 134 -27.43 -17.74 -17.31
N LYS A 135 -28.57 -17.47 -17.93
CA LYS A 135 -29.79 -17.01 -17.25
C LYS A 135 -30.27 -18.05 -16.23
N ASP A 136 -31.00 -17.58 -15.23
CA ASP A 136 -31.67 -18.38 -14.19
C ASP A 136 -30.72 -19.30 -13.39
N PHE A 137 -29.41 -19.09 -13.52
CA PHE A 137 -28.40 -19.81 -12.77
C PHE A 137 -28.02 -19.02 -11.52
N ASN A 138 -27.90 -19.72 -10.38
CA ASN A 138 -27.51 -19.13 -9.11
C ASN A 138 -25.99 -19.06 -9.01
N TYR A 139 -25.43 -17.90 -9.37
CA TYR A 139 -24.03 -17.61 -9.13
C TYR A 139 -23.82 -17.21 -7.67
N SER A 140 -22.74 -17.71 -7.08
CA SER A 140 -22.38 -17.44 -5.70
C SER A 140 -20.88 -17.31 -5.54
N VAL A 141 -20.44 -16.34 -4.75
CA VAL A 141 -19.10 -16.25 -4.16
C VAL A 141 -19.28 -16.44 -2.67
N ASN A 142 -18.60 -17.41 -2.08
CA ASN A 142 -18.74 -17.69 -0.66
C ASN A 142 -17.45 -17.36 0.08
N HIS A 143 -17.54 -16.86 1.31
CA HIS A 143 -16.41 -16.56 2.18
C HIS A 143 -15.35 -15.66 1.53
N PHE A 144 -15.78 -14.64 0.78
CA PHE A 144 -14.86 -13.69 0.18
C PHE A 144 -14.19 -12.83 1.26
N ALA A 145 -12.91 -13.06 1.46
CA ALA A 145 -12.06 -12.32 2.39
C ALA A 145 -10.75 -11.96 1.70
N LEU A 146 -10.21 -10.78 2.00
CA LEU A 146 -8.94 -10.34 1.45
C LEU A 146 -7.81 -10.76 2.41
N ASN A 147 -6.85 -11.52 1.91
CA ASN A 147 -5.66 -11.86 2.69
C ASN A 147 -4.80 -10.59 2.88
N PRO A 148 -4.43 -10.23 4.13
CA PRO A 148 -3.47 -9.16 4.41
C PRO A 148 -2.14 -9.27 3.65
N ASP A 149 -1.71 -10.47 3.26
CA ASP A 149 -0.47 -10.69 2.52
C ASP A 149 -0.46 -10.02 1.13
N PHE A 150 -1.65 -9.78 0.57
CA PHE A 150 -1.81 -9.07 -0.71
C PHE A 150 -1.60 -7.56 -0.58
N PHE A 151 -1.62 -7.05 0.65
CA PHE A 151 -1.40 -5.65 0.93
C PHE A 151 0.07 -5.41 1.25
N PRO A 152 0.62 -4.25 0.88
CA PRO A 152 1.96 -3.91 1.32
C PRO A 152 2.06 -3.76 2.85
N GLY A 153 3.23 -4.03 3.41
CA GLY A 153 3.46 -4.02 4.86
C GLY A 153 3.37 -2.66 5.54
N PHE A 154 3.31 -1.61 4.73
CA PHE A 154 3.17 -0.22 5.14
C PHE A 154 1.80 0.35 4.80
N THR A 155 0.82 -0.48 4.41
CA THR A 155 -0.57 -0.06 4.23
C THR A 155 -0.98 0.77 5.46
N PRO A 156 -1.30 2.06 5.28
CA PRO A 156 -1.61 2.93 6.41
C PRO A 156 -2.89 2.45 7.09
N ASP A 157 -3.02 2.76 8.38
CA ASP A 157 -4.27 2.59 9.12
C ASP A 157 -5.30 3.59 8.57
N MET A 158 -6.08 3.16 7.58
CA MET A 158 -7.08 3.99 6.93
C MET A 158 -8.26 3.18 6.41
N ASN A 159 -9.46 3.75 6.49
CA ASN A 159 -10.63 3.20 5.84
C ASN A 159 -10.51 3.37 4.32
N ILE A 160 -10.32 2.28 3.59
CA ILE A 160 -10.32 2.30 2.11
C ILE A 160 -11.72 1.95 1.64
N SER A 161 -12.27 2.64 0.63
CA SER A 161 -13.52 2.25 -0.01
C SER A 161 -13.24 1.62 -1.38
N ALA A 162 -14.08 0.71 -1.85
CA ALA A 162 -13.98 0.17 -3.20
C ALA A 162 -15.35 0.15 -3.88
N THR A 163 -15.32 0.13 -5.21
CA THR A 163 -16.48 -0.09 -6.07
C THR A 163 -16.19 -1.22 -7.06
N PHE A 164 -17.13 -2.16 -7.17
CA PHE A 164 -17.12 -3.26 -8.13
C PHE A 164 -18.29 -3.11 -9.08
N ASP A 165 -17.99 -2.82 -10.34
CA ASP A 165 -18.99 -2.67 -11.38
C ASP A 165 -18.88 -3.79 -12.40
N LEU A 166 -20.03 -4.35 -12.77
CA LEU A 166 -20.14 -5.38 -13.81
C LEU A 166 -20.93 -4.83 -15.00
N TYR A 167 -20.34 -4.92 -16.18
CA TYR A 167 -20.97 -4.50 -17.43
C TYR A 167 -21.14 -5.65 -18.42
N ASN A 168 -22.23 -5.61 -19.19
CA ASN A 168 -22.41 -6.39 -20.41
C ASN A 168 -22.31 -5.48 -21.63
N GLY A 169 -21.12 -5.42 -22.23
CA GLY A 169 -20.82 -4.44 -23.27
C GLY A 169 -20.91 -3.02 -22.70
N LYS A 170 -21.92 -2.25 -23.12
CA LYS A 170 -22.18 -0.89 -22.61
C LYS A 170 -23.21 -0.83 -21.47
N LEU A 171 -23.86 -1.95 -21.14
CA LEU A 171 -24.91 -2.00 -20.12
C LEU A 171 -24.28 -2.18 -18.74
N HIS A 172 -24.51 -1.24 -17.82
CA HIS A 172 -24.10 -1.36 -16.42
C HIS A 172 -25.11 -2.23 -15.68
N LEU A 173 -24.70 -3.46 -15.33
CA LEU A 173 -25.62 -4.44 -14.75
C LEU A 173 -25.71 -4.28 -13.22
N LEU A 174 -24.55 -4.16 -12.57
CA LEU A 174 -24.44 -4.20 -11.11
C LEU A 174 -23.35 -3.26 -10.63
N SER A 175 -23.57 -2.72 -9.44
CA SER A 175 -22.60 -1.91 -8.72
C SER A 175 -22.60 -2.33 -7.26
N ALA A 176 -21.43 -2.67 -6.73
CA ALA A 176 -21.24 -2.92 -5.32
C ALA A 176 -20.31 -1.83 -4.78
N ASN A 177 -20.78 -1.04 -3.82
CA ASN A 177 -20.12 0.20 -3.40
C ASN A 177 -19.92 0.26 -1.88
N HIS A 178 -19.07 1.18 -1.44
CA HIS A 178 -18.79 1.48 -0.03
C HIS A 178 -18.24 0.28 0.75
N PHE A 179 -17.31 -0.46 0.14
CA PHE A 179 -16.52 -1.44 0.85
C PHE A 179 -15.49 -0.79 1.76
N ALA A 180 -15.89 -0.32 2.93
CA ALA A 180 -14.95 0.24 3.88
C ALA A 180 -14.12 -0.90 4.49
N LEU A 181 -12.79 -0.86 4.30
CA LEU A 181 -11.83 -1.80 4.88
C LEU A 181 -11.03 -1.09 5.96
N ASN A 182 -10.97 -1.64 7.18
CA ASN A 182 -10.06 -1.11 8.21
C ASN A 182 -8.86 -2.03 8.44
N PRO A 183 -7.64 -1.57 8.14
CA PRO A 183 -6.42 -2.23 8.58
C PRO A 183 -6.14 -1.94 10.06
N ASP A 184 -6.79 -2.66 10.97
CA ASP A 184 -6.52 -2.52 12.41
C ASP A 184 -5.08 -2.93 12.74
N PHE A 185 -4.26 -1.99 13.22
CA PHE A 185 -2.87 -2.25 13.62
C PHE A 185 -2.81 -2.90 15.02
N PHE A 186 -2.27 -4.12 15.13
CA PHE A 186 -2.10 -4.81 16.40
C PHE A 186 -0.63 -4.79 16.86
N PRO A 187 -0.26 -3.93 17.83
CA PRO A 187 1.05 -4.04 18.47
C PRO A 187 1.07 -5.29 19.37
N GLY A 188 1.86 -6.31 19.00
CA GLY A 188 2.15 -7.45 19.88
C GLY A 188 1.69 -8.83 19.42
N PHE A 189 1.29 -9.03 18.16
CA PHE A 189 0.99 -10.37 17.66
C PHE A 189 2.28 -11.13 17.29
N THR A 190 2.68 -12.08 18.12
CA THR A 190 3.55 -13.20 17.70
C THR A 190 2.62 -14.30 17.19
N PRO A 191 2.51 -14.56 15.88
CA PRO A 191 1.78 -15.74 15.44
C PRO A 191 2.62 -16.97 15.75
N ASP A 192 2.04 -17.90 16.50
CA ASP A 192 2.53 -19.27 16.59
C ASP A 192 2.56 -19.86 15.16
N MET A 193 3.77 -20.05 14.64
CA MET A 193 4.01 -20.67 13.35
C MET A 193 3.92 -22.19 13.51
N ASN A 194 2.84 -22.80 13.01
CA ASN A 194 2.89 -24.17 12.52
C ASN A 194 2.89 -24.10 10.99
N ILE A 195 4.08 -24.18 10.39
CA ILE A 195 4.23 -24.33 8.94
C ILE A 195 4.24 -25.84 8.64
N SER A 196 3.20 -26.34 8.01
CA SER A 196 3.26 -27.62 7.29
C SER A 196 3.73 -27.36 5.87
N ALA A 197 4.96 -27.77 5.56
CA ALA A 197 5.42 -27.87 4.17
C ALA A 197 4.89 -29.18 3.57
N THR A 198 4.14 -29.09 2.48
CA THR A 198 3.70 -30.26 1.71
C THR A 198 4.81 -30.65 0.75
N PHE A 199 5.32 -31.88 0.87
CA PHE A 199 6.34 -32.44 -0.02
C PHE A 199 5.68 -33.43 -0.97
N ASP A 200 5.72 -33.17 -2.28
CA ASP A 200 5.29 -34.14 -3.28
C ASP A 200 6.50 -34.88 -3.86
N LEU A 201 6.39 -36.21 -3.88
CA LEU A 201 7.34 -37.13 -4.51
C LEU A 201 6.85 -37.46 -5.92
N TYR A 202 7.43 -36.80 -6.93
CA TYR A 202 7.28 -37.21 -8.33
C TYR A 202 8.59 -37.84 -8.81
N ASN A 203 8.55 -39.10 -9.28
CA ASN A 203 9.69 -39.85 -9.81
C ASN A 203 10.95 -39.89 -8.92
N GLY A 204 10.77 -40.00 -7.59
CA GLY A 204 11.89 -40.15 -6.65
C GLY A 204 12.78 -38.92 -6.50
N LYS A 205 12.37 -37.74 -7.01
CA LYS A 205 13.02 -36.45 -6.77
C LYS A 205 12.15 -35.60 -5.84
N LEU A 206 12.76 -35.11 -4.75
CA LEU A 206 12.15 -34.13 -3.85
C LEU A 206 12.06 -32.78 -4.58
N HIS A 207 10.86 -32.40 -5.03
CA HIS A 207 10.65 -31.08 -5.63
C HIS A 207 10.21 -30.10 -4.54
N LEU A 208 11.05 -29.09 -4.28
CA LEU A 208 10.66 -27.91 -3.51
C LEU A 208 9.76 -27.07 -4.42
N LEU A 209 8.46 -27.02 -4.15
CA LEU A 209 7.60 -25.98 -4.69
C LEU A 209 8.00 -24.67 -3.99
N ALA A 210 9.07 -24.04 -4.46
CA ALA A 210 9.29 -22.65 -4.16
C ALA A 210 8.05 -21.93 -4.68
N ALA A 211 7.30 -21.29 -3.77
CA ALA A 211 6.42 -20.22 -4.18
C ALA A 211 7.33 -19.20 -4.90
N GLU A 212 7.29 -19.19 -6.23
CA GLU A 212 7.81 -18.07 -7.00
C GLU A 212 6.93 -16.87 -6.63
N VAL A 213 7.31 -16.21 -5.54
CA VAL A 213 6.99 -14.80 -5.36
C VAL A 213 7.81 -14.13 -6.46
N GLU A 214 7.23 -13.94 -7.64
CA GLU A 214 7.74 -12.98 -8.61
C GLU A 214 7.94 -11.68 -7.83
N ALA A 215 9.20 -11.37 -7.50
CA ALA A 215 9.55 -10.13 -6.87
C ALA A 215 9.13 -9.04 -7.87
N ALA A 216 8.02 -8.36 -7.58
CA ALA A 216 7.50 -7.34 -8.47
C ALA A 216 8.62 -6.34 -8.75
N ILE A 217 8.94 -6.15 -10.03
CA ILE A 217 10.03 -5.30 -10.48
C ILE A 217 9.61 -3.86 -10.23
N ARG A 218 10.42 -3.11 -9.48
CA ARG A 218 10.22 -1.67 -9.26
C ARG A 218 10.68 -0.96 -10.52
N ASP A 219 9.72 -0.41 -11.26
CA ASP A 219 9.97 0.33 -12.51
C ASP A 219 9.50 1.78 -12.36
N PHE A 220 10.03 2.47 -11.34
CA PHE A 220 9.80 3.89 -11.12
C PHE A 220 10.97 4.52 -10.35
N ASP A 221 11.20 5.80 -10.62
CA ASP A 221 12.12 6.66 -9.89
C ASP A 221 11.35 7.68 -9.05
N ILE A 222 11.97 8.15 -7.96
CA ILE A 222 11.42 9.23 -7.14
C ILE A 222 12.24 10.49 -7.44
N LEU A 223 11.57 11.51 -8.00
CA LEU A 223 12.20 12.76 -8.42
C LEU A 223 11.60 13.96 -7.69
N PHE A 224 12.46 14.77 -7.07
CA PHE A 224 12.09 16.04 -6.46
C PHE A 224 12.08 17.17 -7.50
N ASN A 225 10.92 17.53 -8.03
CA ASN A 225 10.86 18.58 -9.07
C ASN A 225 11.05 20.00 -8.53
N TYR A 226 10.71 20.23 -7.27
CA TYR A 226 10.74 21.54 -6.64
C TYR A 226 10.95 21.41 -5.13
N SER A 227 11.70 22.34 -4.54
CA SER A 227 11.84 22.50 -3.09
C SER A 227 11.61 23.95 -2.71
N ASN A 228 11.01 24.16 -1.54
CA ASN A 228 10.86 25.48 -0.95
C ASN A 228 11.14 25.38 0.54
N CYS A 229 11.97 26.30 1.04
CA CYS A 229 12.31 26.39 2.44
C CYS A 229 12.00 27.79 2.94
N THR A 230 11.08 27.86 3.89
CA THR A 230 10.60 29.10 4.46
C THR A 230 10.90 29.14 5.95
N THR A 231 11.40 30.29 6.41
CA THR A 231 11.61 30.55 7.83
C THR A 231 10.39 31.30 8.37
N MET A 232 9.72 30.74 9.38
CA MET A 232 8.61 31.42 10.03
C MET A 232 9.04 32.26 11.24
N SER A 233 10.13 31.89 11.90
CA SER A 233 10.65 32.60 13.08
C SER A 233 12.10 33.03 12.88
N HIS A 234 12.28 34.22 12.32
CA HIS A 234 13.60 34.84 12.13
C HIS A 234 14.33 35.15 13.45
N GLU A 235 13.62 35.10 14.59
CA GLU A 235 14.23 35.21 15.91
C GLU A 235 15.11 33.99 16.25
N TYR A 236 14.71 32.79 15.79
CA TYR A 236 15.39 31.54 16.10
C TYR A 236 16.25 31.03 14.95
N VAL A 237 15.90 31.35 13.71
CA VAL A 237 16.59 30.85 12.51
C VAL A 237 17.26 32.02 11.79
N LYS A 238 18.58 31.98 11.76
CA LYS A 238 19.43 32.98 11.10
C LYS A 238 19.49 32.75 9.59
N ASP A 239 19.66 31.49 9.20
CA ASP A 239 19.80 31.09 7.82
C ASP A 239 19.16 29.71 7.62
N PHE A 240 18.45 29.51 6.51
CA PHE A 240 17.79 28.25 6.17
C PHE A 240 17.62 28.16 4.66
N GLY A 241 18.03 27.03 4.10
CA GLY A 241 17.87 26.76 2.67
C GLY A 241 17.78 25.27 2.39
N CYS A 242 17.13 24.92 1.28
CA CYS A 242 17.08 23.55 0.81
C CYS A 242 17.23 23.40 -0.70
N PRO A 243 18.43 23.62 -1.26
CA PRO A 243 18.65 23.45 -2.69
C PRO A 243 18.40 22.01 -3.14
N LEU A 244 17.76 21.88 -4.31
CA LEU A 244 17.76 20.66 -5.08
C LEU A 244 19.04 20.58 -5.90
N LEU A 245 19.75 19.47 -5.75
CA LEU A 245 20.97 19.21 -6.47
C LEU A 245 20.78 17.95 -7.33
N ALA A 246 21.17 18.05 -8.60
CA ALA A 246 21.20 16.92 -9.51
C ALA A 246 22.59 16.27 -9.47
N GLU A 247 22.66 14.94 -9.42
CA GLU A 247 23.95 14.23 -9.55
C GLU A 247 24.31 14.04 -11.03
N PRO A 248 25.59 14.13 -11.42
CA PRO A 248 26.02 13.60 -12.71
C PRO A 248 25.84 12.07 -12.70
N ARG A 249 25.18 11.52 -13.74
CA ARG A 249 24.97 10.08 -14.04
C ARG A 249 23.73 9.40 -13.40
N ASN A 250 22.53 9.72 -13.88
CA ASN A 250 21.31 8.88 -13.75
C ASN A 250 20.99 8.36 -12.33
N ARG A 251 21.35 9.10 -11.27
CA ARG A 251 21.07 8.73 -9.87
C ARG A 251 19.94 9.55 -9.24
N GLY A 252 19.17 10.25 -10.06
CA GLY A 252 18.09 11.13 -9.61
C GLY A 252 18.59 12.47 -9.06
N ASN A 253 17.69 13.17 -8.36
CA ASN A 253 17.96 14.42 -7.67
C ASN A 253 17.80 14.24 -6.15
N TYR A 254 18.55 15.03 -5.39
CA TYR A 254 18.55 14.95 -3.94
C TYR A 254 18.35 16.32 -3.33
N LEU A 255 17.70 16.32 -2.17
CA LEU A 255 17.54 17.49 -1.34
C LEU A 255 18.77 17.62 -0.46
N THR A 256 19.41 18.78 -0.51
CA THR A 256 20.32 19.22 0.56
C THR A 256 19.62 20.32 1.32
N ALA A 257 19.70 20.31 2.64
CA ALA A 257 19.18 21.37 3.49
C ALA A 257 20.25 21.85 4.46
N TYR A 258 20.21 23.12 4.83
CA TYR A 258 21.08 23.68 5.85
C TYR A 258 20.29 24.68 6.68
N MET A 259 20.66 24.81 7.96
CA MET A 259 20.04 25.70 8.91
C MET A 259 21.09 26.21 9.91
N THR A 260 21.06 27.51 10.18
CA THR A 260 21.81 28.11 11.29
C THR A 260 20.83 28.75 12.27
N LEU A 261 20.98 28.44 13.55
CA LEU A 261 20.12 28.95 14.61
C LEU A 261 20.72 30.22 15.24
N SER A 262 19.86 31.17 15.63
CA SER A 262 20.22 32.36 16.40
C SER A 262 20.26 32.09 17.91
N LYS A 263 19.55 31.06 18.38
CA LYS A 263 19.42 30.68 19.79
C LYS A 263 19.52 29.17 19.97
N ASP A 264 19.90 28.73 21.17
CA ASP A 264 19.87 27.31 21.53
C ASP A 264 18.41 26.81 21.55
N VAL A 265 18.15 25.67 20.90
CA VAL A 265 16.85 25.00 20.88
C VAL A 265 16.94 23.72 21.70
N HIS A 266 16.28 23.71 22.85
CA HIS A 266 16.32 22.59 23.79
C HIS A 266 15.27 21.50 23.51
N LYS A 267 14.21 21.86 22.78
CA LYS A 267 13.10 20.95 22.43
C LYS A 267 12.67 21.21 21.01
N MET A 268 12.46 20.15 20.24
CA MET A 268 12.12 20.22 18.83
C MET A 268 11.06 19.18 18.51
N LEU A 269 9.95 19.61 17.91
CA LEU A 269 8.94 18.72 17.35
C LEU A 269 9.08 18.76 15.82
N LEU A 270 9.24 17.59 15.21
CA LEU A 270 9.20 17.44 13.76
C LEU A 270 7.84 16.88 13.34
N GLU A 271 7.19 17.55 12.41
CA GLU A 271 5.98 17.04 11.76
C GLU A 271 6.29 16.78 10.29
N PHE A 272 6.08 15.55 9.86
CA PHE A 272 6.22 15.14 8.46
C PHE A 272 4.85 14.88 7.87
N ARG A 273 4.62 15.37 6.65
CA ARG A 273 3.44 15.09 5.85
C ARG A 273 3.86 14.69 4.44
N ILE A 274 3.31 13.60 3.92
CA ILE A 274 3.36 13.25 2.50
C ILE A 274 1.94 13.38 1.99
N GLN A 275 1.76 14.25 1.00
CA GLN A 275 0.48 14.54 0.39
C GLN A 275 0.46 14.09 -1.06
N VAL A 276 -0.63 13.49 -1.51
CA VAL A 276 -0.86 13.26 -2.94
C VAL A 276 -1.54 14.49 -3.53
N LEU A 277 -1.00 15.00 -4.63
CA LEU A 277 -1.55 16.14 -5.37
C LEU A 277 -2.37 15.60 -6.55
N THR A 278 -3.64 16.02 -6.66
CA THR A 278 -4.45 15.72 -7.85
C THR A 278 -4.37 16.82 -8.88
N THR A 279 -4.17 16.42 -10.15
CA THR A 279 -4.01 17.30 -11.31
C THR A 279 -5.34 17.83 -11.86
N THR A 280 -6.48 17.46 -11.27
CA THR A 280 -7.78 17.62 -11.95
C THR A 280 -8.43 18.99 -11.80
N ASN A 281 -7.94 19.92 -10.98
CA ASN A 281 -8.47 21.29 -10.94
C ASN A 281 -7.39 22.30 -10.53
N ALA A 282 -7.48 23.53 -11.06
CA ALA A 282 -6.56 24.66 -10.89
C ALA A 282 -6.38 25.17 -9.43
N THR A 283 -6.93 24.45 -8.46
CA THR A 283 -6.65 24.57 -7.02
C THR A 283 -6.39 23.15 -6.50
N GLY A 284 -5.14 22.70 -6.60
CA GLY A 284 -4.75 21.33 -6.31
C GLY A 284 -5.20 20.89 -4.91
N PHE A 285 -6.10 19.92 -4.85
CA PHE A 285 -6.46 19.27 -3.60
C PHE A 285 -5.32 18.33 -3.20
N ALA A 286 -4.78 18.55 -2.00
CA ALA A 286 -3.74 17.74 -1.40
C ALA A 286 -4.37 16.88 -0.28
N THR A 287 -4.11 15.57 -0.31
CA THR A 287 -4.56 14.63 0.73
C THR A 287 -3.35 13.99 1.39
N ASP A 288 -3.30 14.06 2.72
CA ASP A 288 -2.24 13.45 3.53
C ASP A 288 -2.32 11.92 3.37
N LEU A 289 -1.35 11.33 2.67
CA LEU A 289 -1.14 9.88 2.60
C LEU A 289 -0.42 9.36 3.85
N LEU A 290 0.47 10.20 4.39
CA LEU A 290 1.21 9.90 5.61
C LEU A 290 1.39 11.18 6.40
N LYS A 291 1.03 11.15 7.69
CA LYS A 291 1.27 12.25 8.62
C LYS A 291 1.73 11.70 9.95
N PHE A 292 2.89 12.14 10.42
CA PHE A 292 3.41 11.74 11.71
C PHE A 292 4.19 12.87 12.37
N ARG A 293 4.25 12.81 13.69
CA ARG A 293 5.00 13.74 14.53
C ARG A 293 5.99 12.94 15.37
N ILE A 294 7.20 13.45 15.48
CA ILE A 294 8.23 12.87 16.33
C ILE A 294 8.93 13.95 17.13
N ASP A 295 9.42 13.56 18.29
CA ASP A 295 10.39 14.37 19.03
C ASP A 295 11.71 14.39 18.26
N GLY A 296 12.04 15.54 17.69
CA GLY A 296 13.24 15.77 16.92
C GLY A 296 14.53 15.67 17.75
N CYS A 297 14.45 15.87 19.07
CA CYS A 297 15.59 15.71 19.97
C CYS A 297 15.94 14.24 20.22
N HIS A 298 14.98 13.33 19.98
CA HIS A 298 15.13 11.89 20.19
C HIS A 298 15.06 11.08 18.89
N VAL A 299 15.21 11.75 17.73
CA VAL A 299 15.09 11.10 16.41
C VAL A 299 16.08 9.94 16.24
N ASP A 300 17.29 10.05 16.81
CA ASP A 300 18.34 9.04 16.71
C ASP A 300 17.94 7.68 17.26
N ASN A 301 17.16 7.69 18.35
CA ASN A 301 16.70 6.50 19.06
C ASN A 301 15.26 6.09 18.72
N TYR A 302 14.54 6.92 17.97
CA TYR A 302 13.16 6.63 17.59
C TYR A 302 13.12 5.50 16.55
N LYS A 303 12.31 4.47 16.82
CA LYS A 303 12.00 3.40 15.88
C LYS A 303 10.54 3.51 15.47
N ALA A 304 10.30 3.84 14.22
CA ALA A 304 8.94 3.94 13.70
C ALA A 304 8.36 2.53 13.45
N PRO A 305 7.11 2.25 13.87
CA PRO A 305 6.44 1.02 13.53
C PRO A 305 6.20 0.87 12.01
N ASN A 306 5.97 1.99 11.32
CA ASN A 306 5.80 2.00 9.87
C ASN A 306 7.18 1.94 9.18
N PRO A 307 7.43 0.97 8.29
CA PRO A 307 8.75 0.76 7.70
C PRO A 307 9.15 1.85 6.69
N ILE A 308 8.20 2.54 6.06
CA ILE A 308 8.49 3.71 5.21
C ILE A 308 8.99 4.85 6.11
N VAL A 309 8.25 5.14 7.18
CA VAL A 309 8.66 6.16 8.17
C VAL A 309 10.04 5.81 8.73
N GLU A 310 10.27 4.57 9.13
CA GLU A 310 11.57 4.15 9.67
C GLU A 310 12.69 4.33 8.65
N SER A 311 12.44 4.00 7.38
CA SER A 311 13.41 4.16 6.31
C SER A 311 13.71 5.64 6.01
N MET A 312 12.68 6.49 6.02
CA MET A 312 12.83 7.95 5.92
C MET A 312 13.65 8.50 7.08
N LEU A 313 13.36 8.08 8.31
CA LEU A 313 14.09 8.51 9.51
C LEU A 313 15.53 7.99 9.53
N LYS A 314 15.78 6.76 9.08
CA LYS A 314 17.15 6.24 8.88
C LYS A 314 17.93 7.11 7.90
N LYS A 315 17.31 7.45 6.77
CA LYS A 315 17.95 8.32 5.77
C LYS A 315 18.20 9.71 6.34
N PHE A 316 17.21 10.30 7.00
CA PHE A 316 17.31 11.60 7.67
C PHE A 316 18.50 11.64 8.66
N ARG A 317 18.58 10.65 9.55
CA ARG A 317 19.70 10.49 10.52
C ARG A 317 21.05 10.35 9.81
N SER A 318 21.14 9.48 8.81
CA SER A 318 22.40 9.23 8.09
C SER A 318 22.88 10.40 7.24
N SER A 319 21.98 11.29 6.84
CA SER A 319 22.26 12.46 6.00
C SER A 319 22.51 13.73 6.82
N GLY A 320 22.11 13.74 8.10
CA GLY A 320 22.16 14.89 8.98
C GLY A 320 23.43 14.97 9.85
N ASN A 321 23.71 16.14 10.41
CA ASN A 321 24.74 16.34 11.45
C ASN A 321 24.15 16.77 12.80
N PHE A 322 22.90 16.39 13.08
CA PHE A 322 22.20 16.66 14.33
C PHE A 322 22.43 15.50 15.29
N ASN A 323 22.84 15.78 16.53
CA ASN A 323 23.07 14.77 17.57
C ASN A 323 22.20 15.09 18.79
N GLY A 324 20.89 14.95 18.63
CA GLY A 324 19.92 15.34 19.64
C GLY A 324 19.96 16.82 20.03
N CYS A 325 19.26 17.14 21.11
CA CYS A 325 19.18 18.49 21.66
C CYS A 325 20.10 18.66 22.89
N PRO A 326 20.53 19.89 23.21
CA PRO A 326 20.16 21.15 22.56
C PRO A 326 20.87 21.39 21.23
N LEU A 327 20.11 21.87 20.23
CA LEU A 327 20.70 22.42 19.02
C LEU A 327 21.28 23.79 19.36
N LYS A 328 22.60 23.91 19.32
CA LYS A 328 23.37 25.13 19.59
C LYS A 328 23.16 26.24 18.57
N ALA A 329 23.11 27.47 19.07
CA ALA A 329 23.18 28.69 18.28
C ALA A 329 24.48 28.78 17.47
N ASN A 330 24.42 29.44 16.32
CA ASN A 330 25.54 29.66 15.40
C ASN A 330 26.24 28.40 14.89
N PHE A 331 25.62 27.23 15.06
CA PHE A 331 26.08 25.99 14.46
C PHE A 331 25.40 25.78 13.10
N ASN A 332 26.17 25.30 12.12
CA ASN A 332 25.66 25.00 10.78
C ASN A 332 25.14 23.56 10.74
N TYR A 333 23.84 23.42 10.89
CA TYR A 333 23.16 22.14 10.74
C TYR A 333 22.91 21.86 9.26
N THR A 334 23.15 20.63 8.82
CA THR A 334 23.02 20.24 7.42
C THR A 334 22.40 18.87 7.30
N ILE A 335 21.59 18.69 6.25
CA ILE A 335 21.14 17.42 5.70
C ILE A 335 21.72 17.35 4.29
N LYS A 336 22.56 16.36 4.01
CA LYS A 336 23.19 16.20 2.70
C LYS A 336 22.65 14.97 1.98
N TYR A 337 22.42 15.11 0.68
CA TYR A 337 22.03 13.99 -0.20
C TYR A 337 20.80 13.23 0.30
N PHE A 338 19.78 13.95 0.79
CA PHE A 338 18.52 13.33 1.17
C PHE A 338 17.76 12.95 -0.09
N ALA A 339 17.58 11.65 -0.26
CA ALA A 339 16.83 11.05 -1.34
C ALA A 339 15.99 9.92 -0.78
N LEU A 340 14.76 9.80 -1.27
CA LEU A 340 13.89 8.67 -0.98
C LEU A 340 14.32 7.51 -1.89
N ASN A 341 14.66 6.37 -1.30
CA ASN A 341 14.97 5.18 -2.09
C ASN A 341 13.66 4.56 -2.61
N PRO A 342 13.51 4.33 -3.93
CA PRO A 342 12.39 3.56 -4.49
C PRO A 342 12.19 2.19 -3.81
N ASP A 343 13.25 1.60 -3.24
CA ASP A 343 13.19 0.36 -2.47
C ASP A 343 12.31 0.43 -1.21
N TYR A 344 11.95 1.64 -0.77
CA TYR A 344 11.01 1.83 0.33
C TYR A 344 9.54 1.85 -0.12
N PHE A 345 9.27 1.95 -1.42
CA PHE A 345 7.93 2.12 -1.98
C PHE A 345 7.50 0.91 -2.80
N PRO A 346 6.25 0.44 -2.74
CA PRO A 346 5.84 -0.80 -3.42
C PRO A 346 6.23 -0.77 -4.90
N PRO A 347 6.64 -1.90 -5.49
CA PRO A 347 6.87 -2.00 -6.94
C PRO A 347 5.71 -1.54 -7.83
N ILE A 348 4.52 -1.50 -7.26
CA ILE A 348 3.26 -1.10 -7.91
C ILE A 348 2.83 0.32 -7.53
N THR A 349 3.73 1.14 -6.99
CA THR A 349 3.45 2.55 -6.72
C THR A 349 2.99 3.19 -8.03
N PRO A 350 1.76 3.74 -8.10
CA PRO A 350 1.30 4.38 -9.31
C PRO A 350 2.11 5.65 -9.58
N GLU A 351 2.18 6.05 -10.85
CA GLU A 351 2.70 7.37 -11.18
C GLU A 351 1.82 8.43 -10.50
N MET A 352 2.42 9.23 -9.62
CA MET A 352 1.70 10.21 -8.84
C MET A 352 2.59 11.39 -8.47
N THR A 353 1.99 12.59 -8.44
CA THR A 353 2.65 13.77 -7.91
C THR A 353 2.38 13.87 -6.43
N PHE A 354 3.43 13.95 -5.62
CA PHE A 354 3.32 14.12 -4.18
C PHE A 354 4.02 15.39 -3.71
N SER A 355 3.59 15.90 -2.56
CA SER A 355 4.25 16.97 -1.81
C SER A 355 4.73 16.39 -0.48
N ALA A 356 6.02 16.54 -0.19
CA ALA A 356 6.59 16.18 1.11
C ALA A 356 6.86 17.46 1.90
N ILE A 357 6.22 17.59 3.06
CA ILE A 357 6.31 18.76 3.94
C ILE A 357 6.92 18.32 5.26
N MET A 358 7.96 19.04 5.70
CA MET A 358 8.55 18.89 7.03
C MET A 358 8.46 20.22 7.76
N ASN A 359 7.71 20.25 8.87
CA ASN A 359 7.64 21.40 9.76
C ASN A 359 8.45 21.12 11.02
N MET A 360 9.21 22.12 11.45
CA MET A 360 9.96 22.09 12.69
C MET A 360 9.38 23.12 13.66
N TYR A 361 9.05 22.68 14.87
CA TYR A 361 8.54 23.54 15.93
C TYR A 361 9.47 23.49 17.13
N SER A 362 9.76 24.65 17.73
CA SER A 362 10.36 24.75 19.05
C SER A 362 9.25 25.04 20.06
N GLU A 363 9.37 24.50 21.28
CA GLU A 363 8.57 25.01 22.40
C GLU A 363 9.01 26.44 22.74
N LYS A 364 8.06 27.26 23.20
CA LYS A 364 8.32 28.64 23.68
C LYS A 364 8.99 28.63 25.05
#